data_AF-T1C871-F1
#
_entry.id   AF-T1C871-F1
#
_cell.length_a   1.000
_cell.length_b   1.000
_cell.length_c   1.000
_cell.angle_alpha   90.00
_cell.angle_beta   90.00
_cell.angle_gamma   90.00
#
_symmetry.space_group_name_H-M   'P 1'
#
loop_
_entity.id
_entity.type
_entity.pdbx_description
1 polymer ?
#
loop_
_entity_poly.entity_id
_entity_poly.type
_entity_poly.pdbx_seq_one_letter_code
_entity_poly.pdbx_strand_id
1 'polypeptide(L)'
;MHRDGRRYNFAFQTLVCRTRQRIPEAPMDFRFTDDQRSIQSMARDFAQKRIAPVAAELDQKGEFPLDNIREMGQLGLMGIEVPEQYGGAGMDSISYVLAMIEIAAAD
;
A
#
# COMPACT_ATOMS: atom_id res chain seq x y z
N MET A 1 -59.41 -21.34 20.10
CA MET A 1 -58.47 -21.67 21.19
C MET A 1 -57.10 -21.93 20.56
N HIS A 2 -56.41 -20.87 20.15
CA HIS A 2 -55.28 -20.24 20.87
C HIS A 2 -54.05 -21.17 21.03
N ARG A 3 -53.05 -20.83 20.22
CA ARG A 3 -51.63 -21.16 20.40
C ARG A 3 -51.15 -20.64 21.75
N ASP A 4 -50.36 -21.43 22.47
CA ASP A 4 -49.25 -20.94 23.30
C ASP A 4 -48.40 -22.17 23.68
N GLY A 5 -47.11 -22.26 23.36
CA GLY A 5 -46.11 -21.22 23.51
C GLY A 5 -45.61 -21.26 24.95
N ARG A 6 -44.69 -22.19 25.27
CA ARG A 6 -43.78 -22.20 26.45
C ARG A 6 -43.33 -23.64 26.80
N ARG A 7 -42.46 -24.27 26.01
CA ARG A 7 -41.66 -25.42 26.48
C ARG A 7 -40.33 -25.61 25.72
N TYR A 8 -39.66 -24.54 25.31
CA TYR A 8 -38.27 -24.66 24.83
C TYR A 8 -37.49 -23.40 25.18
N ASN A 9 -37.21 -23.20 26.46
CA ASN A 9 -36.14 -22.28 26.86
C ASN A 9 -35.80 -22.52 28.32
N PHE A 10 -34.87 -23.43 28.66
CA PHE A 10 -34.03 -23.33 29.87
C PHE A 10 -32.95 -24.42 30.06
N ALA A 11 -32.42 -25.05 28.99
CA ALA A 11 -31.36 -26.07 29.18
C ALA A 11 -30.25 -26.08 28.12
N PHE A 12 -30.20 -25.11 27.21
CA PHE A 12 -29.13 -25.03 26.19
C PHE A 12 -28.30 -23.75 26.27
N GLN A 13 -28.45 -22.96 27.34
CA GLN A 13 -27.80 -21.65 27.46
C GLN A 13 -26.65 -21.60 28.48
N THR A 14 -26.20 -22.74 29.02
CA THR A 14 -25.12 -22.80 30.01
C THR A 14 -23.87 -23.57 29.58
N LEU A 15 -23.70 -23.91 28.30
CA LEU A 15 -22.50 -24.65 27.83
C LEU A 15 -21.73 -24.04 26.65
N VAL A 16 -22.01 -22.80 26.23
CA VAL A 16 -21.16 -22.11 25.23
C VAL A 16 -20.82 -20.67 25.61
N CYS A 17 -21.10 -20.25 26.85
CA CYS A 17 -20.62 -18.97 27.37
C CYS A 17 -19.22 -19.10 28.00
N ARG A 18 -18.28 -19.78 27.30
CA ARG A 18 -16.92 -19.96 27.82
C ARG A 18 -15.84 -20.07 26.75
N THR A 19 -15.87 -19.20 25.74
CA THR A 19 -14.65 -18.77 25.03
C THR A 19 -14.92 -17.45 24.30
N ARG A 20 -15.04 -16.34 25.04
CA ARG A 20 -14.62 -15.04 24.49
C ARG A 20 -13.09 -15.10 24.44
N GLN A 21 -12.54 -15.78 23.45
CA GLN A 21 -11.11 -15.71 23.17
C GLN A 21 -10.82 -14.22 22.94
N ARG A 22 -10.15 -13.59 23.91
CA ARG A 22 -9.50 -12.31 23.65
C ARG A 22 -8.46 -12.65 22.60
N ILE A 23 -8.72 -12.27 21.35
CA ILE A 23 -7.67 -12.24 20.33
C ILE A 23 -6.57 -11.37 20.95
N PRO A 24 -5.33 -11.86 21.12
CA PRO A 24 -4.25 -11.01 21.55
C PRO A 24 -4.13 -9.89 20.52
N GLU A 25 -4.39 -8.65 20.94
CA GLU A 25 -4.11 -7.44 20.14
C GLU A 25 -2.59 -7.39 19.99
N ALA A 26 -2.07 -8.05 18.97
CA ALA A 26 -0.71 -7.80 18.53
C ALA A 26 -0.66 -6.33 18.10
N PRO A 27 0.19 -5.49 18.71
CA PRO A 27 0.28 -4.10 18.30
C PRO A 27 0.68 -4.06 16.83
N MET A 28 -0.12 -3.39 16.01
CA MET A 28 0.18 -3.22 14.59
C MET A 28 1.41 -2.32 14.47
N ASP A 29 2.48 -2.85 13.87
CA ASP A 29 3.73 -2.13 13.62
C ASP A 29 3.67 -1.47 12.24
N PHE A 30 3.63 -0.14 12.23
CA PHE A 30 3.56 0.68 11.00
C PHE A 30 4.92 1.17 10.51
N ARG A 31 6.02 0.69 11.11
CA ARG A 31 7.36 1.08 10.67
C ARG A 31 7.66 0.42 9.33
N PHE A 32 8.17 1.22 8.40
CA PHE A 32 8.67 0.70 7.12
C PHE A 32 9.87 -0.21 7.33
N THR A 33 9.92 -1.28 6.55
CA THR A 33 11.09 -2.16 6.44
C THR A 33 12.26 -1.41 5.82
N ASP A 34 13.48 -1.94 5.98
CA ASP A 34 14.68 -1.32 5.41
C ASP A 34 14.60 -1.25 3.87
N ASP A 35 14.03 -2.27 3.23
CA ASP A 35 13.82 -2.31 1.78
C ASP A 35 12.84 -1.21 1.32
N GLN A 36 11.71 -1.05 2.02
CA GLN A 36 10.73 0.01 1.75
C GLN A 36 11.36 1.41 1.89
N ARG A 37 12.21 1.61 2.92
CA ARG A 37 12.95 2.86 3.13
C ARG A 37 13.97 3.12 2.02
N SER A 38 14.64 2.08 1.55
CA SER A 38 15.59 2.19 0.44
C SER A 38 14.88 2.65 -0.84
N ILE A 39 13.76 2.02 -1.19
CA ILE A 39 12.94 2.42 -2.35
C ILE A 39 12.45 3.86 -2.20
N GLN A 40 11.96 4.22 -1.02
CA GLN A 40 11.53 5.60 -0.75
C GLN A 40 12.68 6.59 -1.00
N SER A 41 13.88 6.32 -0.49
CA SER A 41 15.04 7.20 -0.68
C SER A 41 15.43 7.31 -2.15
N MET A 42 15.40 6.20 -2.90
CA MET A 42 15.71 6.19 -4.33
C MET A 42 14.69 6.98 -5.14
N ALA A 43 13.40 6.79 -4.87
CA ALA A 43 12.32 7.52 -5.54
C ALA A 43 12.41 9.02 -5.25
N ARG A 44 12.67 9.39 -3.99
CA ARG A 44 12.86 10.79 -3.57
C ARG A 44 14.03 11.46 -4.27
N ASP A 45 15.16 10.78 -4.35
CA ASP A 45 16.36 11.28 -5.03
C ASP A 45 16.09 11.53 -6.52
N PHE A 46 15.41 10.60 -7.18
CA PHE A 46 15.03 10.72 -8.57
C PHE A 46 14.07 11.90 -8.77
N ALA A 47 13.04 11.98 -7.94
CA ALA A 47 12.02 13.03 -7.96
C ALA A 47 12.65 14.43 -7.81
N GLN A 48 13.56 14.61 -6.84
CA GLN A 48 14.24 15.90 -6.63
C GLN A 48 15.22 16.27 -7.74
N LYS A 49 15.97 15.30 -8.26
CA LYS A 49 17.02 15.58 -9.27
C LYS A 49 16.44 15.77 -10.66
N ARG A 50 15.35 15.08 -11.01
CA ARG A 50 14.87 14.96 -12.39
C ARG A 50 13.46 15.49 -12.62
N ILE A 51 12.57 15.43 -11.62
CA ILE A 51 11.17 15.88 -11.78
C ILE A 51 11.03 17.32 -11.31
N ALA A 52 11.41 17.62 -10.06
CA ALA A 52 11.27 18.94 -9.45
C ALA A 52 11.78 20.14 -10.29
N PRO A 53 12.94 20.09 -10.98
CA PRO A 53 13.42 21.24 -11.74
C PRO A 53 12.64 21.49 -13.04
N VAL A 54 12.01 20.47 -13.61
CA VAL A 54 11.31 20.55 -14.91
C VAL A 54 9.80 20.61 -14.75
N ALA A 55 9.25 20.18 -13.59
CA ALA A 55 7.82 20.11 -13.31
C ALA A 55 7.10 21.42 -13.61
N ALA A 56 7.59 22.55 -13.07
CA ALA A 56 6.96 23.85 -13.26
C ALA A 56 6.91 24.31 -14.74
N GLU A 57 7.93 23.99 -15.53
CA GLU A 57 7.93 24.35 -16.96
C GLU A 57 7.01 23.45 -17.79
N LEU A 58 6.97 22.16 -17.46
CA LEU A 58 6.16 21.17 -18.16
C LEU A 58 4.67 21.37 -17.86
N ASP A 59 4.31 21.67 -16.61
CA ASP A 59 2.95 22.02 -16.21
C ASP A 59 2.44 23.26 -16.97
N GLN A 60 3.28 24.30 -17.09
CA GLN A 60 2.94 25.49 -17.87
C GLN A 60 2.76 25.21 -19.37
N LYS A 61 3.55 24.28 -19.93
CA LYS A 61 3.47 23.90 -21.35
C LYS A 61 2.39 22.87 -21.64
N GLY A 62 1.88 22.17 -20.61
CA GLY A 62 0.98 21.03 -20.75
C GLY A 62 1.61 19.84 -21.47
N GLU A 63 2.95 19.72 -21.41
CA GLU A 63 3.70 18.65 -22.08
C GLU A 63 3.98 17.50 -21.13
N PHE A 64 3.69 16.27 -21.58
CA PHE A 64 4.03 15.07 -20.81
C PHE A 64 5.53 14.76 -20.88
N PRO A 65 6.24 14.63 -19.75
CA PRO A 65 7.67 14.34 -19.74
C PRO A 65 7.97 12.87 -20.07
N LEU A 66 7.95 12.54 -21.36
CA LEU A 66 8.25 11.20 -21.86
C LEU A 66 9.64 10.71 -21.46
N ASP A 67 10.62 11.61 -21.35
CA ASP A 67 11.99 11.24 -20.97
C ASP A 67 12.08 10.88 -19.48
N ASN A 68 11.37 11.59 -18.60
CA ASN A 68 11.28 11.22 -17.18
C ASN A 68 10.60 9.86 -17.03
N ILE A 69 9.52 9.60 -17.78
CA ILE A 69 8.82 8.32 -17.79
C ILE A 69 9.72 7.17 -18.25
N ARG A 70 10.51 7.37 -19.31
CA ARG A 70 11.46 6.35 -19.79
C ARG A 70 12.51 6.01 -18.74
N GLU A 71 13.03 7.01 -18.05
CA GLU A 71 14.03 6.79 -17.00
C GLU A 71 13.44 6.12 -15.76
N MET A 72 12.21 6.49 -15.38
CA MET A 72 11.45 5.77 -14.34
C MET A 72 11.24 4.30 -14.69
N GLY A 73 11.00 4.00 -15.97
CA GLY A 73 10.91 2.63 -16.47
C GLY A 73 12.23 1.87 -16.34
N GLN A 74 13.37 2.50 -16.66
CA GLN A 74 14.70 1.89 -16.51
C GLN A 74 15.07 1.62 -15.04
N LEU A 75 14.63 2.48 -14.13
CA LEU A 75 14.81 2.31 -12.68
C LEU A 75 13.87 1.26 -12.07
N GLY A 76 12.96 0.68 -12.86
CA GLY A 76 11.97 -0.30 -12.38
C GLY A 76 10.85 0.31 -11.54
N LEU A 77 10.77 1.65 -11.45
CA LEU A 77 9.75 2.36 -10.66
C LEU A 77 8.34 2.22 -11.25
N MET A 78 8.24 1.99 -12.57
CA MET A 78 6.96 1.72 -13.26
C MET A 78 6.46 0.28 -13.09
N GLY A 79 7.28 -0.64 -12.54
CA GLY A 79 6.99 -2.07 -12.45
C GLY A 79 7.32 -2.67 -11.09
N ILE A 80 7.14 -1.91 -10.00
CA ILE A 80 7.56 -2.31 -8.65
C ILE A 80 6.84 -3.60 -8.21
N GLU A 81 5.55 -3.73 -8.49
CA GLU A 81 4.73 -4.91 -8.13
C GLU A 81 4.81 -6.07 -9.14
N VAL A 82 5.42 -5.84 -10.31
CA VAL A 82 5.49 -6.86 -11.35
C VAL A 82 6.54 -7.90 -10.92
N PRO A 83 6.25 -9.22 -11.00
CA PRO A 83 7.22 -10.24 -10.65
C PRO A 83 8.50 -10.12 -11.48
N GLU A 84 9.67 -10.43 -10.89
CA GLU A 84 10.97 -10.38 -11.59
C GLU A 84 10.99 -11.15 -12.92
N GLN A 85 10.18 -12.22 -13.00
CA GLN A 85 9.98 -13.04 -14.20
C GLN A 85 9.52 -12.24 -15.43
N TYR A 86 8.88 -11.09 -15.20
CA TYR A 86 8.36 -10.19 -16.22
C TYR A 86 9.13 -8.85 -16.27
N GLY A 87 10.29 -8.77 -15.62
CA GLY A 87 11.14 -7.57 -15.61
C GLY A 87 10.74 -6.48 -14.61
N GLY A 88 9.96 -6.83 -13.59
CA GLY A 88 9.63 -5.94 -12.46
C GLY A 88 10.48 -6.18 -11.21
N ALA A 89 10.23 -5.39 -10.16
CA ALA A 89 11.00 -5.50 -8.91
C ALA A 89 10.46 -6.57 -7.94
N GLY A 90 9.27 -7.15 -8.18
CA GLY A 90 8.66 -8.17 -7.33
C GLY A 90 8.39 -7.71 -5.90
N MET A 91 8.25 -6.40 -5.69
CA MET A 91 8.14 -5.77 -4.38
C MET A 91 6.68 -5.64 -3.91
N ASP A 92 6.51 -5.33 -2.64
CA ASP A 92 5.23 -5.19 -1.97
C ASP A 92 4.47 -3.91 -2.34
N SER A 93 3.15 -3.93 -2.16
CA SER A 93 2.28 -2.79 -2.50
C SER A 93 2.62 -1.52 -1.70
N ILE A 94 3.20 -1.62 -0.50
CA ILE A 94 3.60 -0.44 0.28
C ILE A 94 4.81 0.23 -0.38
N SER A 95 5.80 -0.54 -0.82
CA SER A 95 6.94 -0.02 -1.60
C SER A 95 6.49 0.72 -2.87
N TYR A 96 5.47 0.19 -3.56
CA TYR A 96 4.88 0.86 -4.72
C TYR A 96 4.25 2.21 -4.36
N VAL A 97 3.41 2.23 -3.32
CA VAL A 97 2.77 3.48 -2.86
C VAL A 97 3.80 4.49 -2.37
N LEU A 98 4.86 4.06 -1.69
CA LEU A 98 5.95 4.94 -1.25
C LEU A 98 6.65 5.62 -2.43
N ALA A 99 7.00 4.85 -3.47
CA ALA A 99 7.60 5.43 -4.67
C ALA A 99 6.65 6.43 -5.35
N MET A 100 5.36 6.08 -5.47
CA MET A 100 4.34 6.95 -6.06
C MET A 100 4.20 8.28 -5.32
N ILE A 101 4.19 8.26 -3.98
CA ILE A 101 4.08 9.48 -3.16
C ILE A 101 5.27 10.40 -3.39
N GLU A 102 6.49 9.86 -3.42
CA GLU A 102 7.70 10.67 -3.62
C GLU A 102 7.74 11.30 -5.03
N ILE A 103 7.27 10.57 -6.05
CA ILE A 103 7.15 11.09 -7.42
C ILE A 103 6.10 12.20 -7.47
N ALA A 104 4.91 11.96 -6.90
CA ALA A 104 3.83 12.94 -6.87
C ALA A 104 4.14 14.17 -6.01
N ALA A 105 5.12 14.09 -5.10
CA ALA A 105 5.55 15.25 -4.32
C ALA A 105 6.47 16.20 -5.10
N ALA A 106 7.04 15.76 -6.24
CA ALA A 106 7.95 16.55 -7.05
C ALA A 106 7.37 17.02 -8.39
N ASP A 107 6.24 16.44 -8.80
CA ASP A 107 5.41 16.88 -9.93
C ASP A 107 4.46 18.01 -9.46
#